data_AF-A0AAV8VL16-F1
#
_entry.id   AF-A0AAV8VL16-F1
#
_cell.length_a   1.000
_cell.length_b   1.000
_cell.length_c   1.000
_cell.angle_alpha   90.00
_cell.angle_beta   90.00
_cell.angle_gamma   90.00
#
_symmetry.space_group_name_H-M   'P 1'
#
loop_
_entity.id
_entity.type
_entity.pdbx_description
1 polymer ?
#
loop_
_entity_poly.entity_id
_entity_poly.type
_entity_poly.pdbx_seq_one_letter_code
_entity_poly.pdbx_strand_id
1 'polypeptide(L)'
;MLKVHKNIDISKYGKLTLYLKVGSRKYKTKNAKILERNQIEEFLKKAPDVEYLQVKVALILGVAGACRCNELTFLDISDVQDKDSYLYVLIPDTKTNISRSFTVMEEAFSVNAVEMCRKYISLRPKAAGRRFFLRYVDGKCTTQHVGINTISKTFSKVAQKVLPGME
;
A
#
# COMPACT_ATOMS: atom_id res chain seq x y z
N MET A 1 -18.52 -13.38 -16.58
CA MET A 1 -19.59 -13.47 -17.59
C MET A 1 -19.69 -12.08 -18.24
N LEU A 2 -19.30 -11.93 -19.52
CA LEU A 2 -19.35 -10.65 -20.24
C LEU A 2 -20.80 -10.33 -20.59
N LYS A 3 -21.52 -9.65 -19.70
CA LYS A 3 -22.89 -9.22 -19.95
C LYS A 3 -22.88 -7.79 -20.51
N VAL A 4 -23.23 -7.72 -21.80
CA VAL A 4 -24.10 -6.72 -22.41
C VAL A 4 -23.59 -5.27 -22.35
N HIS A 5 -22.92 -4.86 -23.43
CA HIS A 5 -23.03 -3.47 -23.88
C HIS A 5 -24.06 -3.44 -25.03
N LYS A 6 -25.01 -2.50 -24.99
CA LYS A 6 -26.07 -2.29 -26.00
C LYS A 6 -27.16 -3.38 -26.14
N ASN A 7 -27.56 -4.04 -25.05
CA ASN A 7 -28.64 -5.04 -25.06
C ASN A 7 -28.44 -6.23 -26.02
N ILE A 8 -27.19 -6.51 -26.41
CA ILE A 8 -26.84 -7.66 -27.24
C ILE A 8 -26.38 -8.80 -26.33
N ASP A 9 -27.10 -9.91 -26.39
CA ASP A 9 -26.74 -11.14 -25.72
C ASP A 9 -25.72 -11.93 -26.55
N ILE A 10 -24.44 -11.75 -26.24
CA ILE A 10 -23.33 -12.43 -26.93
C ILE A 10 -23.30 -13.94 -26.69
N SER A 11 -24.01 -14.45 -25.67
CA SER A 11 -24.04 -15.89 -25.36
C SER A 11 -24.72 -16.71 -26.47
N LYS A 12 -25.56 -16.06 -27.29
CA LYS A 12 -26.23 -16.66 -28.45
C LYS A 12 -25.30 -16.89 -29.65
N TYR A 13 -24.10 -16.31 -29.64
CA TYR A 13 -23.15 -16.38 -30.76
C TYR A 13 -22.04 -17.38 -30.47
N GLY A 14 -22.30 -18.67 -30.72
CA GLY A 14 -21.37 -19.77 -30.42
C GLY A 14 -20.01 -19.63 -31.11
N LYS A 15 -19.97 -19.24 -32.39
CA LYS A 15 -18.71 -19.00 -33.14
C LYS A 15 -17.87 -17.88 -32.53
N LEU A 16 -18.51 -16.76 -32.17
CA LEU A 16 -17.85 -15.63 -31.52
C LEU A 16 -17.31 -16.02 -30.14
N THR A 17 -18.11 -16.75 -29.35
CA THR A 17 -17.72 -17.23 -28.02
C THR A 17 -16.52 -18.18 -28.09
N LEU A 18 -16.50 -19.08 -29.07
CA LEU A 18 -15.37 -19.97 -29.34
C LEU A 18 -14.13 -19.17 -29.76
N TYR A 19 -14.28 -18.21 -30.66
CA TYR A 19 -13.20 -17.33 -31.09
C TYR A 19 -12.56 -16.57 -29.91
N LEU A 20 -13.39 -15.95 -29.05
CA LEU A 20 -12.92 -15.24 -27.86
C LEU A 20 -12.23 -16.17 -26.86
N LYS A 21 -12.75 -17.38 -26.64
CA LYS A 21 -12.12 -18.40 -25.78
C LYS A 21 -10.77 -18.86 -26.33
N VAL A 22 -10.64 -19.03 -27.65
CA VAL A 22 -9.38 -19.40 -28.29
C VAL A 22 -8.36 -18.26 -28.18
N GLY A 23 -8.78 -17.01 -28.37
CA GLY A 23 -7.94 -15.83 -28.17
C GLY A 23 -7.49 -15.65 -26.71
N SER A 24 -8.37 -15.92 -25.74
CA SER A 24 -8.04 -15.80 -24.31
C SER A 24 -7.07 -16.88 -23.81
N ARG A 25 -6.95 -18.03 -24.47
CA ARG A 25 -6.00 -19.08 -24.06
C ARG A 25 -4.53 -18.62 -24.13
N LYS A 26 -4.20 -17.70 -25.04
CA LYS A 26 -2.86 -17.12 -25.15
C LYS A 26 -2.68 -15.86 -24.31
N TYR A 27 -3.73 -15.38 -23.65
CA TYR A 27 -3.65 -14.19 -22.81
C TYR A 27 -2.91 -14.51 -21.52
N LYS A 28 -1.71 -13.94 -21.36
CA LYS A 28 -1.05 -13.83 -20.06
C LYS A 28 -1.55 -12.55 -19.40
N THR A 29 -2.07 -12.66 -18.20
CA THR A 29 -2.45 -11.49 -17.40
C THR A 29 -1.21 -10.65 -17.12
N LYS A 30 -1.32 -9.32 -17.28
CA LYS A 30 -0.30 -8.38 -16.80
C LYS A 30 -0.35 -8.35 -15.28
N ASN A 31 0.44 -9.20 -14.63
CA ASN A 31 0.56 -9.23 -13.18
C ASN A 31 1.68 -8.29 -12.74
N ALA A 32 1.51 -7.63 -11.59
CA ALA A 32 2.61 -6.91 -10.95
C ALA A 32 3.71 -7.90 -10.54
N LYS A 33 4.98 -7.49 -10.68
CA LYS A 33 6.09 -8.30 -10.18
C LYS A 33 6.01 -8.34 -8.65
N ILE A 34 6.19 -9.52 -8.08
CA ILE A 34 6.21 -9.71 -6.63
C ILE A 34 7.52 -9.10 -6.12
N LEU A 35 7.42 -8.24 -5.10
CA LEU A 35 8.57 -7.65 -4.45
C LEU A 35 9.10 -8.63 -3.39
N GLU A 36 10.37 -8.99 -3.48
CA GLU A 36 10.99 -9.94 -2.56
C GLU A 36 11.40 -9.29 -1.23
N ARG A 37 11.57 -10.11 -0.19
CA ARG A 37 11.96 -9.62 1.14
C ARG A 37 13.27 -8.84 1.11
N ASN A 38 14.29 -9.36 0.43
CA ASN A 38 15.60 -8.70 0.32
C ASN A 38 15.48 -7.32 -0.35
N GLN A 39 14.56 -7.19 -1.31
CA GLN A 39 14.32 -5.94 -2.03
C GLN A 39 13.65 -4.89 -1.13
N ILE A 40 12.68 -5.33 -0.31
CA ILE A 40 12.05 -4.48 0.71
C ILE A 40 13.10 -4.00 1.70
N GLU A 41 13.92 -4.91 2.21
CA GLU A 41 14.96 -4.60 3.19
C GLU A 41 16.02 -3.66 2.63
N GLU A 42 16.45 -3.88 1.38
CA GLU A 42 17.37 -2.99 0.69
C GLU A 42 16.80 -1.57 0.53
N PHE A 43 15.53 -1.45 0.15
CA PHE A 43 14.87 -0.16 0.05
C PHE A 43 14.80 0.57 1.40
N LEU A 44 14.38 -0.14 2.45
CA LEU A 44 14.26 0.43 3.80
C LEU A 44 15.61 0.96 4.31
N LYS A 45 16.71 0.26 4.00
CA LYS A 45 18.07 0.67 4.38
C LYS A 45 18.63 1.80 3.53
N LYS A 46 18.52 1.72 2.20
CA LYS A 46 19.25 2.60 1.28
C LYS A 46 18.49 3.87 0.88
N ALA A 47 17.15 3.85 0.86
CA ALA A 47 16.39 5.00 0.40
C ALA A 47 16.51 6.17 1.40
N PRO A 48 16.73 7.42 0.95
CA PRO A 48 16.88 8.56 1.86
C PRO A 48 15.55 8.93 2.51
N ASP A 49 15.56 9.14 3.83
CA ASP A 49 14.35 9.48 4.58
C ASP A 49 13.75 10.82 4.16
N VAL A 50 14.57 11.79 3.75
CA VAL A 50 14.14 13.12 3.29
C VAL A 50 13.07 13.04 2.19
N GLU A 51 13.14 12.01 1.34
CA GLU A 51 12.19 11.80 0.26
C GLU A 51 11.22 10.64 0.55
N TYR A 52 11.70 9.56 1.20
CA TYR A 52 10.99 8.29 1.26
C TYR A 52 10.46 7.90 2.65
N LEU A 53 10.58 8.73 3.69
CA LEU A 53 10.13 8.34 5.04
C LEU A 53 8.67 7.90 5.07
N GLN A 54 7.76 8.67 4.48
CA GLN A 54 6.33 8.31 4.37
C GLN A 54 6.13 6.99 3.60
N VAL A 55 6.91 6.78 2.53
CA VAL A 55 6.87 5.57 1.70
C VAL A 55 7.33 4.34 2.48
N LYS A 56 8.42 4.46 3.24
CA LYS A 56 8.94 3.40 4.11
C LYS A 56 7.92 3.01 5.17
N VAL A 57 7.31 3.98 5.85
CA VAL A 57 6.27 3.72 6.86
C VAL A 57 5.04 3.05 6.24
N ALA A 58 4.58 3.50 5.06
CA ALA A 58 3.49 2.85 4.36
C ALA A 58 3.82 1.41 3.94
N LEU A 59 5.07 1.15 3.54
CA LEU A 59 5.54 -0.19 3.20
C LEU A 59 5.58 -1.10 4.43
N ILE A 60 6.13 -0.62 5.55
CA ILE A 60 6.20 -1.34 6.83
C ILE A 60 4.80 -1.76 7.29
N LEU A 61 3.88 -0.80 7.42
CA LEU A 61 2.51 -1.08 7.87
C LEU A 61 1.76 -1.96 6.86
N GLY A 62 1.93 -1.69 5.56
CA GLY A 62 1.31 -2.47 4.50
C GLY A 62 1.74 -3.93 4.48
N VAL A 63 3.04 -4.20 4.65
CA VAL A 63 3.59 -5.56 4.66
C VAL A 63 3.26 -6.28 5.96
N ALA A 64 3.49 -5.66 7.12
CA ALA A 64 3.24 -6.29 8.42
C ALA A 64 1.75 -6.59 8.65
N GLY A 65 0.88 -5.65 8.27
CA GLY A 65 -0.57 -5.79 8.42
C GLY A 65 -1.27 -6.44 7.23
N ALA A 66 -0.54 -6.81 6.17
CA ALA A 66 -1.10 -7.21 4.87
C ALA A 66 -2.22 -6.26 4.40
N CYS A 67 -2.02 -4.95 4.62
CA CYS A 67 -3.08 -3.97 4.48
C CYS A 67 -3.40 -3.66 3.01
N ARG A 68 -4.68 -3.50 2.73
CA ARG A 68 -5.15 -2.95 1.45
C ARG A 68 -4.78 -1.46 1.36
N CYS A 69 -4.62 -0.95 0.14
CA CYS A 69 -4.38 0.49 -0.09
C CYS A 69 -5.48 1.36 0.54
N ASN A 70 -6.74 0.90 0.53
CA ASN A 70 -7.84 1.61 1.17
C ASN A 70 -7.67 1.70 2.69
N GLU A 71 -7.31 0.59 3.34
CA GLU A 71 -7.08 0.54 4.79
C GLU A 71 -5.95 1.50 5.18
N LEU A 72 -4.84 1.51 4.44
CA LEU A 72 -3.76 2.48 4.66
C LEU A 72 -4.20 3.92 4.43
N THR A 73 -4.99 4.18 3.39
CA THR A 73 -5.43 5.56 3.04
C THR A 73 -6.31 6.19 4.13
N PHE A 74 -7.12 5.37 4.79
CA PHE A 74 -8.09 5.81 5.79
C PHE A 74 -7.68 5.49 7.23
N LEU A 75 -6.47 4.94 7.45
CA LEU A 75 -5.93 4.72 8.78
C LEU A 75 -5.93 6.01 9.59
N ASP A 76 -6.53 5.99 10.79
CA ASP A 76 -6.53 7.10 11.72
C ASP A 76 -5.26 7.08 12.57
N ILE A 77 -4.78 8.27 12.97
CA ILE A 77 -3.66 8.38 13.89
C ILE A 77 -3.98 7.78 15.26
N SER A 78 -5.24 7.84 15.73
CA SER A 78 -5.63 7.25 17.01
C SER A 78 -5.59 5.73 17.01
N ASP A 79 -5.66 5.13 15.82
CA ASP A 79 -5.67 3.68 15.65
C ASP A 79 -4.25 3.08 15.61
N VAL A 80 -3.22 3.94 15.65
CA VAL A 80 -1.81 3.54 15.75
C VAL A 80 -1.32 3.89 17.15
N GLN A 81 -1.12 2.86 17.97
CA GLN A 81 -0.66 3.00 19.35
C GLN A 81 0.80 2.57 19.49
N ASP A 82 1.60 3.44 20.06
CA ASP A 82 2.97 3.15 20.47
C ASP A 82 2.97 2.43 21.82
N LYS A 83 3.62 1.26 21.88
CA LYS A 83 3.77 0.41 23.08
C LYS A 83 5.24 0.20 23.43
N ASP A 84 6.08 1.16 23.10
CA ASP A 84 7.53 1.19 23.33
C ASP A 84 8.34 0.17 22.53
N SER A 85 8.06 -1.12 22.65
CA SER A 85 8.77 -2.19 21.92
C SER A 85 8.07 -2.62 20.63
N TYR A 86 6.84 -2.17 20.42
CA TYR A 86 6.06 -2.47 19.23
C TYR A 86 4.99 -1.41 18.98
N LEU A 87 4.47 -1.39 17.76
CA LEU A 87 3.27 -0.63 17.41
C LEU A 87 2.09 -1.56 17.34
N TYR A 88 1.00 -1.18 17.98
CA TYR A 88 -0.32 -1.80 17.80
C TYR A 88 -1.12 -0.98 16.80
N VAL A 89 -1.61 -1.62 15.74
CA VAL A 89 -2.41 -0.96 14.70
C VAL A 89 -3.78 -1.61 14.61
N LEU A 90 -4.81 -0.80 14.81
CA LEU A 90 -6.21 -1.19 14.62
C LEU A 90 -6.66 -0.81 13.21
N ILE A 91 -7.29 -1.74 12.51
CA ILE A 91 -7.99 -1.49 11.26
C ILE A 91 -9.49 -1.64 11.55
N PRO A 92 -10.20 -0.52 11.78
CA PRO A 92 -11.62 -0.55 12.06
C PRO A 92 -12.40 -1.02 10.82
N ASP A 93 -13.51 -1.72 11.05
CA ASP A 93 -14.34 -2.22 9.98
C ASP A 93 -15.06 -1.09 9.25
N THR A 94 -15.10 -1.16 7.92
CA THR A 94 -15.91 -0.24 7.10
C THR A 94 -16.95 -0.92 6.21
N LYS A 95 -16.99 -2.25 6.12
CA LYS A 95 -17.87 -2.99 5.20
C LYS A 95 -18.35 -4.38 5.65
N THR A 96 -17.60 -5.14 6.46
CA THR A 96 -17.87 -6.56 6.76
C THR A 96 -18.19 -6.85 8.23
N ASN A 97 -18.21 -5.81 9.06
CA ASN A 97 -18.31 -5.84 10.51
C ASN A 97 -17.26 -6.69 11.27
N ILE A 98 -16.11 -6.96 10.65
CA ILE A 98 -14.93 -7.61 11.24
C ILE A 98 -13.78 -6.60 11.28
N SER A 99 -13.59 -5.99 12.45
CA SER A 99 -12.36 -5.24 12.72
C SER A 99 -11.19 -6.21 12.89
N ARG A 100 -9.99 -5.78 12.51
CA ARG A 100 -8.75 -6.55 12.74
C ARG A 100 -7.67 -5.63 13.29
N SER A 101 -6.70 -6.22 13.98
CA SER A 101 -5.50 -5.51 14.41
C SER A 101 -4.26 -6.33 14.11
N PHE A 102 -3.12 -5.67 14.12
CA PHE A 102 -1.82 -6.30 13.96
C PHE A 102 -0.77 -5.54 14.76
N THR A 103 0.37 -6.18 14.99
CA THR A 103 1.52 -5.58 15.67
C THR A 103 2.71 -5.46 14.72
N VAL A 104 3.53 -4.44 14.96
CA VAL A 104 4.80 -4.24 14.28
C VAL A 104 5.89 -4.17 15.34
N MET A 105 6.70 -5.22 15.44
CA MET A 105 7.86 -5.26 16.34
C MET A 105 9.01 -4.41 15.78
N GLU A 106 9.91 -3.96 16.64
CA GLU A 106 11.11 -3.20 16.25
C GLU A 106 11.93 -3.92 15.18
N GLU A 107 12.16 -5.22 15.38
CA GLU A 107 12.99 -6.11 14.57
C GLU A 107 12.24 -6.80 13.42
N ALA A 108 10.99 -6.42 13.15
CA ALA A 108 10.18 -7.03 12.08
C ALA A 108 10.82 -6.87 10.69
N PHE A 109 11.66 -5.84 10.52
CA PHE A 109 12.38 -5.54 9.29
C PHE A 109 13.86 -5.32 9.60
N SER A 110 14.66 -5.16 8.54
CA SER A 110 16.10 -4.89 8.67
C SER A 110 16.47 -3.49 9.22
N VAL A 111 15.45 -2.70 9.60
CA VAL A 111 15.53 -1.37 10.24
C VAL A 111 14.57 -1.36 11.42
N ASN A 112 14.81 -0.50 12.42
CA ASN A 112 13.86 -0.34 13.54
C ASN A 112 12.53 0.24 13.04
N ALA A 113 11.54 -0.62 12.87
CA ALA A 113 10.26 -0.26 12.26
C ALA A 113 9.43 0.69 13.15
N VAL A 114 9.55 0.54 14.46
CA VAL A 114 8.87 1.37 15.45
C VAL A 114 9.46 2.78 15.44
N GLU A 115 10.80 2.89 15.46
CA GLU A 115 11.50 4.19 15.40
C GLU A 115 11.20 4.95 14.10
N MET A 116 11.15 4.25 12.96
CA MET A 116 10.75 4.86 11.68
C MET A 116 9.35 5.47 11.74
N CYS A 117 8.39 4.74 12.31
CA CYS A 117 7.03 5.23 12.49
C CYS A 117 6.96 6.40 13.49
N ARG A 118 7.68 6.32 14.62
CA ARG A 118 7.81 7.43 15.59
C ARG A 118 8.34 8.69 14.94
N LYS A 119 9.43 8.56 14.18
CA LYS A 119 10.03 9.67 13.43
C LYS A 119 9.00 10.32 12.51
N TYR A 120 8.24 9.52 11.76
CA TYR A 120 7.18 10.05 10.90
C TYR A 120 6.04 10.72 11.70
N ILE A 121 5.57 10.12 12.79
CA ILE A 121 4.53 10.68 13.67
C ILE A 121 4.99 12.03 14.26
N SER A 122 6.24 12.13 14.69
CA SER A 122 6.81 13.36 15.28
C SER A 122 6.84 14.54 14.30
N LEU A 123 6.92 14.27 13.00
CA LEU A 123 6.92 15.29 11.95
C LEU A 123 5.51 15.74 11.56
N ARG A 124 4.45 15.05 12.02
CA ARG A 124 3.07 15.42 11.69
C ARG A 124 2.72 16.76 12.36
N PRO A 125 2.26 17.77 11.60
CA PRO A 125 1.86 19.04 12.20
C PRO A 125 0.58 18.87 13.03
N LYS A 126 0.50 19.55 14.18
CA LYS A 126 -0.66 19.49 15.10
C LYS A 126 -1.98 19.91 14.44
N ALA A 127 -1.90 20.78 13.43
CA ALA A 127 -3.06 21.26 12.66
C ALA A 127 -3.55 20.26 11.59
N ALA A 128 -2.84 19.13 11.39
CA ALA A 128 -3.29 18.12 10.44
C ALA A 128 -4.54 17.39 10.93
N GLY A 129 -5.31 16.88 9.98
CA GLY A 129 -6.44 16.02 10.27
C GLY A 129 -6.04 14.67 10.87
N ARG A 130 -7.07 13.84 11.09
CA ARG A 130 -6.91 12.55 11.78
C ARG A 130 -6.25 11.46 10.94
N ARG A 131 -6.23 11.58 9.60
CA ARG A 131 -5.60 10.56 8.74
C ARG A 131 -4.10 10.44 9.04
N PHE A 132 -3.66 9.20 9.24
CA PHE A 132 -2.28 8.88 9.57
C PHE A 132 -1.31 9.35 8.47
N PHE A 133 -1.62 9.02 7.21
CA PHE A 133 -0.78 9.40 6.06
C PHE A 133 -1.09 10.80 5.52
N LEU A 134 -0.10 11.66 5.64
CA LEU A 134 -0.06 13.03 5.15
C LEU A 134 0.99 13.12 4.04
N ARG A 135 0.81 14.10 3.15
CA ARG A 135 1.76 14.33 2.06
C ARG A 135 3.10 14.74 2.66
N TYR A 136 4.13 13.98 2.33
CA TYR A 136 5.50 14.18 2.77
C TYR A 136 6.36 14.70 1.64
N VAL A 137 7.04 15.82 1.85
CA VAL A 137 7.94 16.46 0.88
C VAL A 137 9.09 17.09 1.62
N ASP A 138 10.31 16.86 1.13
CA ASP A 138 11.53 17.51 1.59
C ASP A 138 11.70 17.44 3.12
N GLY A 139 11.62 16.23 3.67
CA GLY A 139 11.82 16.01 5.09
C GLY A 139 10.60 16.28 5.97
N LYS A 140 9.49 16.82 5.44
CA LYS A 140 8.39 17.37 6.25
C LYS A 140 7.01 16.83 5.88
N CYS A 141 6.16 16.64 6.89
CA CYS A 141 4.73 16.36 6.69
C CYS A 141 3.96 17.67 6.49
N THR A 142 3.14 17.72 5.45
CA THR A 142 2.17 18.79 5.23
C THR A 142 0.83 18.46 5.92
N THR A 143 -0.14 19.37 5.91
CA THR A 143 -1.49 19.11 6.43
C THR A 143 -2.38 18.33 5.45
N GLN A 144 -1.95 18.17 4.20
CA GLN A 144 -2.73 17.51 3.16
C GLN A 144 -2.72 16.00 3.33
N HIS A 145 -3.90 15.39 3.26
CA HIS A 145 -4.05 13.94 3.31
C HIS A 145 -3.54 13.27 2.02
N VAL A 146 -3.02 12.06 2.16
CA VAL A 146 -2.61 11.25 1.01
C VAL A 146 -3.83 10.51 0.47
N GLY A 147 -4.04 10.60 -0.85
CA GLY A 147 -5.12 9.88 -1.54
C GLY A 147 -4.76 8.44 -1.90
N ILE A 148 -5.78 7.62 -2.17
CA ILE A 148 -5.62 6.18 -2.48
C ILE A 148 -4.72 5.91 -3.68
N ASN A 149 -4.82 6.74 -4.73
CA ASN A 149 -3.98 6.61 -5.92
C ASN A 149 -2.50 6.88 -5.59
N THR A 150 -2.24 7.81 -4.68
CA THR A 150 -0.88 8.12 -4.22
C THR A 150 -0.33 6.98 -3.37
N ILE A 151 -1.12 6.45 -2.43
CA ILE A 151 -0.75 5.26 -1.65
C ILE A 151 -0.45 4.07 -2.56
N SER A 152 -1.28 3.81 -3.58
CA SER A 152 -1.02 2.72 -4.52
C SER A 152 0.29 2.93 -5.30
N LYS A 153 0.56 4.15 -5.76
CA LYS A 153 1.82 4.50 -6.45
C LYS A 153 3.05 4.38 -5.56
N THR A 154 2.91 4.51 -4.25
CA THR A 154 4.02 4.32 -3.28
C THR A 154 4.70 2.97 -3.47
N PHE A 155 3.92 1.89 -3.60
CA PHE A 155 4.46 0.55 -3.82
C PHE A 155 5.12 0.40 -5.20
N SER A 156 4.57 1.06 -6.22
CA SER A 156 5.19 1.10 -7.55
C SER A 156 6.54 1.83 -7.53
N LYS A 157 6.67 2.92 -6.76
CA LYS A 157 7.96 3.62 -6.59
C LYS A 157 9.02 2.75 -5.93
N VAL A 158 8.64 2.00 -4.89
CA VAL A 158 9.54 1.02 -4.26
C VAL A 158 10.01 0.00 -5.29
N ALA A 159 9.09 -0.57 -6.06
CA ALA A 159 9.41 -1.52 -7.11
C ALA A 159 10.38 -0.93 -8.16
N GLN A 160 10.10 0.28 -8.67
CA GLN A 160 11.00 0.96 -9.63
C GLN A 160 12.40 1.21 -9.06
N LYS A 161 12.50 1.53 -7.76
CA LYS A 161 13.79 1.85 -7.15
C LYS A 161 14.66 0.62 -6.91
N VAL A 162 14.04 -0.55 -6.69
CA VAL A 162 14.75 -1.80 -6.38
C VAL A 162 14.85 -2.75 -7.58
N LEU A 163 14.02 -2.56 -8.60
CA LEU A 163 14.04 -3.31 -9.85
C LEU A 163 14.55 -2.39 -10.98
N PRO A 164 15.88 -2.30 -11.21
CA PRO A 164 16.40 -1.53 -12.33
C PRO A 164 15.85 -2.09 -13.66
N GLY A 165 15.22 -1.24 -14.47
CA GLY A 165 14.72 -1.58 -15.81
C GLY A 165 13.20 -1.59 -16.01
N MET A 166 12.40 -0.99 -15.12
CA MET A 166 10.94 -0.81 -15.31
C MET A 166 10.57 0.59 -15.84
N GLU A 167 11.15 0.98 -16.98
CA GLU A 167 10.61 2.05 -17.85
C GLU A 167 9.63 1.45 -18.88
#